data_AF-A0A7X6RTD8-F1
#
_entry.id   AF-A0A7X6RTD8-F1
#
_cell.length_a   1.000
_cell.length_b   1.000
_cell.length_c   1.000
_cell.angle_alpha   90.00
_cell.angle_beta   90.00
_cell.angle_gamma   90.00
#
_symmetry.space_group_name_H-M   'P 1'
#
loop_
_entity.id
_entity.type
_entity.pdbx_description
1 polymer ?
#
loop_
_entity_poly.entity_id
_entity_poly.type
_entity_poly.pdbx_seq_one_letter_code
_entity_poly.pdbx_strand_id
1 'polypeptide(L)' 'MADVLIRNVPEGVLEVIDADARRQGLSRSEYLRRLLERTAHPSGGAVTVDDLARFSEAFPDFADPEAMKRAWE' A
#
# COMPACT_ATOMS: atom_id res chain seq x y z
N MET A 1 -17.02 3.50 -14.28
CA MET A 1 -16.55 3.93 -12.95
C MET A 1 -17.78 4.36 -12.16
N ALA A 2 -17.89 3.99 -10.89
CA ALA A 2 -19.01 4.38 -10.04
C ALA A 2 -18.57 5.48 -9.06
N ASP A 3 -19.47 6.42 -8.79
CA ASP A 3 -19.23 7.50 -7.84
C ASP A 3 -19.66 7.09 -6.43
N VAL A 4 -18.90 7.50 -5.42
CA VAL A 4 -19.18 7.23 -4.02
C VAL A 4 -19.29 8.55 -3.26
N LEU A 5 -20.43 8.77 -2.59
CA LEU A 5 -20.65 9.92 -1.74
C LEU A 5 -20.69 9.50 -0.27
N ILE A 6 -19.68 9.93 0.49
CA ILE A 6 -19.62 9.72 1.94
C ILE A 6 -20.10 10.99 2.62
N ARG A 7 -21.19 10.89 3.39
CA ARG A 7 -21.81 12.02 4.10
C ARG A 7 -21.46 12.00 5.58
N ASN A 8 -21.54 13.17 6.21
CA ASN A 8 -21.39 13.34 7.66
C ASN A 8 -20.03 12.82 8.19
N VAL A 9 -18.95 13.02 7.43
CA VAL A 9 -17.60 12.70 7.90
C VAL A 9 -17.20 13.74 8.94
N PRO A 10 -16.76 13.33 10.14
CA PRO A 10 -16.27 14.26 11.15
C PRO A 10 -15.11 15.10 10.62
N GLU A 11 -15.06 16.38 10.99
CA GLU A 11 -14.04 17.32 10.48
C GLU A 11 -12.62 16.85 10.77
N GLY A 12 -12.34 16.42 12.00
CA GLY A 12 -11.02 15.90 12.37
C GLY A 12 -10.59 14.65 11.57
N VAL A 13 -11.54 13.86 11.06
CA VAL A 13 -11.21 12.73 10.16
C VAL A 13 -10.79 13.24 8.79
N LEU A 14 -11.46 14.27 8.26
CA LEU A 14 -11.06 14.91 7.00
C LEU A 14 -9.69 15.56 7.09
N GLU A 15 -9.37 16.21 8.21
CA GLU A 15 -8.07 16.82 8.44
C GLU A 15 -6.92 15.81 8.39
N VAL A 16 -7.10 14.64 9.03
CA VAL A 16 -6.14 13.55 8.99
C VAL A 16 -5.96 13.02 7.57
N ILE A 17 -7.06 12.80 6.84
CA ILE A 17 -7.02 12.35 5.44
C ILE A 17 -6.26 13.35 4.57
N ASP A 18 -6.51 14.66 4.73
CA ASP A 18 -5.83 15.70 3.96
C ASP A 18 -4.34 15.82 4.30
N ALA A 19 -3.98 15.63 5.57
CA ALA A 19 -2.59 15.58 5.99
C ALA A 19 -1.86 14.40 5.33
N ASP A 20 -2.46 13.22 5.34
CA ASP A 20 -1.89 12.02 4.71
C ASP A 20 -1.81 12.11 3.18
N ALA A 21 -2.82 12.68 2.54
CA ALA A 21 -2.83 12.92 1.11
C ALA A 21 -1.70 13.88 0.71
N ARG A 22 -1.56 15.01 1.44
CA ARG A 22 -0.48 16.00 1.20
C ARG A 22 0.90 15.40 1.39
N ARG A 23 1.10 14.57 2.42
CA ARG A 23 2.38 13.87 2.66
C ARG A 23 2.80 12.97 1.50
N GLN A 24 1.84 12.49 0.71
CA GLN A 24 2.07 11.67 -0.49
C GLN A 24 2.01 12.47 -1.80
N GLY A 25 1.80 13.79 -1.76
CA GLY A 25 1.64 14.62 -2.95
C GLY A 25 0.35 14.31 -3.74
N LEU A 26 -0.68 13.78 -3.06
CA LEU A 26 -1.95 13.38 -3.68
C LEU A 26 -3.07 14.36 -3.34
N SER A 27 -4.06 14.44 -4.23
CA SER A 27 -5.35 15.04 -3.86
C SER A 27 -6.10 14.12 -2.89
N ARG A 28 -7.04 14.68 -2.12
CA ARG A 28 -7.93 13.91 -1.23
C ARG A 28 -8.63 12.78 -1.98
N SER A 29 -9.19 13.07 -3.16
CA SER A 29 -9.94 12.09 -3.96
C SER A 29 -9.05 10.96 -4.50
N GLU A 30 -7.81 11.27 -4.89
CA GLU A 30 -6.84 10.27 -5.34
C GLU A 30 -6.37 9.38 -4.18
N TYR A 31 -6.08 9.97 -3.03
CA TYR A 31 -5.72 9.23 -1.82
C TYR A 31 -6.83 8.24 -1.42
N LEU A 32 -8.09 8.70 -1.39
CA LEU A 32 -9.24 7.85 -1.06
C LEU A 32 -9.46 6.75 -2.10
N ARG A 33 -9.27 7.03 -3.40
CA ARG A 33 -9.38 6.00 -4.44
C ARG A 33 -8.37 4.88 -4.24
N ARG A 34 -7.09 5.21 -4.03
CA ARG A 34 -6.04 4.21 -3.75
C ARG A 34 -6.28 3.46 -2.45
N LEU A 35 -6.84 4.12 -1.44
CA LEU A 35 -7.22 3.47 -0.19
C LEU A 35 -8.34 2.44 -0.41
N LEU A 36 -9.37 2.80 -1.19
CA LEU A 36 -10.45 1.88 -1.56
C LEU A 36 -9.95 0.70 -2.39
N GLU A 37 -9.07 0.94 -3.36
CA GLU A 37 -8.45 -0.13 -4.17
C GLU A 37 -7.67 -1.13 -3.33
N ARG A 38 -6.86 -0.65 -2.37
CA ARG A 38 -6.15 -1.50 -1.40
C ARG A 38 -7.09 -2.26 -0.47
N THR A 39 -8.16 -1.62 -0.02
CA THR A 39 -9.14 -2.23 0.89
C THR A 39 -9.97 -3.30 0.17
N ALA A 40 -10.26 -3.10 -1.12
CA ALA A 40 -10.98 -4.07 -1.95
C ALA A 40 -10.13 -5.31 -2.28
N HIS A 41 -8.81 -5.19 -2.26
CA HIS A 41 -7.86 -6.28 -2.47
C HIS A 41 -6.99 -6.47 -1.21
N PRO A 42 -7.59 -6.87 -0.07
CA PRO A 42 -6.79 -7.13 1.11
C PRO A 42 -5.82 -8.28 0.78
N SER A 43 -4.53 -8.08 1.04
CA SER A 43 -3.53 -9.15 1.00
C SER A 43 -3.99 -10.23 1.98
N GLY A 44 -4.46 -11.36 1.45
CA GLY A 44 -5.12 -12.38 2.25
C GLY A 44 -4.13 -13.21 3.09
N GLY A 45 -4.64 -13.75 4.19
CA GLY A 45 -4.04 -14.86 4.94
C GLY A 45 -3.22 -14.45 6.16
N ALA A 46 -3.24 -15.32 7.18
CA ALA A 46 -2.21 -15.30 8.20
C ALA A 46 -0.90 -15.75 7.54
N VAL A 47 0.17 -14.97 7.73
CA VAL A 47 1.51 -15.33 7.27
C VAL A 47 2.12 -16.32 8.25
N THR A 48 2.55 -17.48 7.76
CA THR A 48 3.23 -18.51 8.55
C THR A 48 4.75 -18.45 8.38
N VAL A 49 5.47 -19.18 9.23
CA VAL A 49 6.94 -19.34 9.07
C VAL A 49 7.28 -20.03 7.75
N ASP A 50 6.46 -21.00 7.31
CA ASP A 50 6.67 -21.72 6.04
C ASP A 50 6.52 -20.79 4.83
N ASP A 51 5.62 -19.81 4.90
CA ASP A 51 5.49 -18.80 3.84
C ASP A 51 6.75 -17.93 3.74
N LEU A 52 7.35 -17.58 4.88
CA LEU A 52 8.61 -16.82 4.93
C LEU A 52 9.80 -17.65 4.43
N ALA A 53 9.86 -18.94 4.80
CA ALA A 53 10.87 -19.87 4.29
C ALA A 53 10.79 -20.00 2.77
N ARG A 54 9.58 -20.22 2.23
CA ARG A 54 9.34 -20.29 0.79
C ARG A 54 9.72 -18.99 0.08
N PHE A 55 9.43 -17.83 0.67
CA PHE A 55 9.83 -16.54 0.12
C PHE A 55 11.36 -16.42 0.05
N SER A 56 12.08 -16.79 1.10
CA SER A 56 13.54 -16.72 1.14
C SER A 56 14.19 -17.66 0.11
N GLU A 57 13.60 -18.82 -0.14
CA GLU A 57 14.07 -19.76 -1.16
C GLU A 57 13.77 -19.29 -2.59
N ALA A 58 12.64 -18.58 -2.79
CA ALA A 58 12.21 -18.09 -4.11
C ALA A 58 12.98 -16.85 -4.58
N PHE A 59 13.42 -15.99 -3.65
CA PHE A 59 14.12 -14.73 -3.95
C PHE A 59 15.50 -14.65 -3.27
N PRO A 60 16.41 -15.61 -3.51
CA PRO A 60 17.71 -15.65 -2.85
C PRO A 60 18.64 -14.51 -3.30
N ASP A 61 18.40 -13.97 -4.49
CA ASP A 61 19.11 -12.85 -5.09
C ASP A 61 18.91 -11.52 -4.35
N PHE A 62 17.83 -11.39 -3.57
CA PHE A 62 17.62 -10.23 -2.69
C PHE A 62 18.71 -10.11 -1.61
N ALA A 63 19.42 -11.20 -1.31
CA ALA A 63 20.57 -11.21 -0.41
C ALA A 63 21.91 -10.93 -1.12
N ASP A 64 21.95 -10.86 -2.46
CA ASP A 64 23.15 -10.57 -3.24
C ASP A 64 23.29 -9.06 -3.51
N PRO A 65 24.29 -8.38 -2.92
CA PRO A 65 24.49 -6.95 -3.13
C PRO A 65 24.74 -6.55 -4.59
N GLU A 66 25.39 -7.41 -5.40
CA GLU A 66 25.67 -7.12 -6.80
C GLU A 66 24.42 -7.32 -7.68
N ALA A 67 23.56 -8.28 -7.34
CA ALA A 67 22.24 -8.39 -7.97
C ALA A 67 21.38 -7.16 -7.67
N MET A 68 21.34 -6.72 -6.41
CA MET A 68 20.60 -5.52 -6.01
C MET A 68 21.14 -4.27 -6.69
N LYS A 69 22.47 -4.10 -6.75
CA LYS A 69 23.08 -2.97 -7.48
C LYS A 69 22.63 -2.93 -8.94
N ARG A 70 22.71 -4.05 -9.66
CA ARG A 70 22.30 -4.14 -11.07
C ARG A 70 20.81 -3.87 -11.30
N ALA A 71 19.95 -4.13 -10.31
CA ALA A 71 18.52 -3.87 -10.44
C ALA A 71 18.15 -2.37 -10.39
N TRP A 72 19.07 -1.51 -9.91
CA TRP A 72 18.88 -0.07 -9.75
C TRP A 72 19.78 0.78 -10.67
N GLU A 73 20.59 0.15 -11.52
CA GLU A 73 21.32 0.79 -12.63
C GLU A 73 20.38 1.06 -13.82
#